data_AF-A0A2C0EH48-F1
#
_entry.id   AF-A0A2C0EH48-F1
#
_cell.length_a   1.000
_cell.length_b   1.000
_cell.length_c   1.000
_cell.angle_alpha   90.00
_cell.angle_beta   90.00
_cell.angle_gamma   90.00
#
_symmetry.space_group_name_H-M   'P 1'
#
loop_
_entity.id
_entity.type
_entity.pdbx_description
1 polymer ?
#
loop_
_entity_poly.entity_id
_entity_poly.type
_entity_poly.pdbx_seq_one_letter_code
_entity_poly.pdbx_strand_id
1 'polypeptide(L)'
;MAKDNKTEKATPQKRKKSREEGNIARSKDLNNLFSILVLAVVVYFFGDWLGYEIANSVAVLFDQIGKNTDSTEYFYLMGILLLKVSAPILILVYAFHLFNYMIQVGFLFSSKVIKPKASRINPKNYFTRLFSRKSLVDILKSLFYMGLIGYVADVLFKKNLENIVSMIGFNWTASLTEIIRQIKFIFLAILIILIVLSIIDFIYQKWEYEQDIKMKKEEVKREHKDNEGDPQVKGKRKNFMHAILQGTIAKKMDGATFIVNNPTHISVVLRYNKQVDAAPIVVAKGEDELALYIRTLAREQEIPMVENRPLARSLYYQVEEDETIPEDLYVAVIEVMRYLIQTNELEV
;
A
#
# COMPACT_ATOMS: atom_id res chain seq x y z
N MET A 1 15.72 -28.20 1.87
CA MET A 1 16.91 -27.39 2.23
C MET A 1 17.17 -26.29 1.20
N ALA A 2 16.27 -25.29 1.11
CA ALA A 2 16.49 -24.09 0.28
C ALA A 2 16.06 -22.80 1.00
N LYS A 3 15.89 -22.86 2.33
CA LYS A 3 15.57 -21.72 3.19
C LYS A 3 16.83 -21.05 3.80
N ASP A 4 18.00 -21.69 3.76
CA ASP A 4 19.17 -21.24 4.54
C ASP A 4 19.84 -19.94 4.07
N ASN A 5 19.60 -19.49 2.82
CA ASN A 5 20.22 -18.26 2.30
C ASN A 5 19.28 -17.04 2.26
N LYS A 6 18.06 -17.16 2.80
CA LYS A 6 17.06 -16.06 2.82
C LYS A 6 17.03 -15.42 4.20
N THR A 7 17.89 -14.42 4.41
CA THR A 7 18.03 -13.71 5.69
C THR A 7 17.37 -12.34 5.69
N GLU A 8 17.25 -11.70 4.52
CA GLU A 8 16.80 -10.32 4.42
C GLU A 8 15.28 -10.20 4.51
N LYS A 9 14.82 -9.08 5.09
CA LYS A 9 13.39 -8.75 5.16
C LYS A 9 12.84 -8.52 3.75
N ALA A 10 11.58 -8.89 3.54
CA ALA A 10 10.90 -8.65 2.28
C ALA A 10 10.71 -7.15 2.03
N THR A 11 11.01 -6.70 0.81
CA THR A 11 10.74 -5.33 0.36
C THR A 11 9.23 -5.06 0.27
N PRO A 12 8.80 -3.78 0.21
CA PRO A 12 7.39 -3.44 -0.03
C PRO A 12 6.83 -4.04 -1.32
N GLN A 13 7.63 -4.12 -2.38
CA GLN A 13 7.25 -4.69 -3.67
C GLN A 13 7.03 -6.21 -3.58
N LYS A 14 7.95 -6.93 -2.91
CA LYS A 14 7.81 -8.35 -2.65
C LYS A 14 6.56 -8.67 -1.84
N ARG A 15 6.29 -7.88 -0.79
CA ARG A 15 5.07 -7.98 0.03
C ARG A 15 3.81 -7.78 -0.81
N LYS A 16 3.77 -6.73 -1.64
CA LYS A 16 2.64 -6.46 -2.54
C LYS A 16 2.42 -7.61 -3.52
N LYS A 17 3.48 -8.11 -4.16
CA LYS A 17 3.41 -9.24 -5.10
C LYS A 17 2.92 -10.52 -4.44
N SER A 18 3.43 -10.85 -3.24
CA SER A 18 2.96 -12.01 -2.46
C SER A 18 1.46 -11.91 -2.16
N ARG A 19 1.01 -10.73 -1.72
CA ARG A 19 -0.41 -10.47 -1.46
C ARG A 19 -1.26 -10.60 -2.74
N GLU A 20 -0.83 -10.00 -3.85
CA GLU A 20 -1.53 -10.11 -5.14
C GLU A 20 -1.63 -11.56 -5.65
N GLU A 21 -0.64 -12.40 -5.36
CA GLU A 21 -0.66 -13.83 -5.70
C GLU A 21 -1.60 -14.66 -4.79
N GLY A 22 -2.17 -14.03 -3.76
CA GLY A 22 -3.05 -14.63 -2.78
C GLY A 22 -2.33 -15.28 -1.60
N ASN A 23 -1.01 -15.07 -1.47
CA ASN A 23 -0.24 -15.54 -0.32
C ASN A 23 -0.26 -14.46 0.77
N ILE A 24 -1.05 -14.69 1.80
CA ILE A 24 -1.33 -13.76 2.89
C ILE A 24 -1.39 -14.51 4.21
N ALA A 25 -0.92 -13.88 5.28
CA ALA A 25 -1.06 -14.41 6.63
C ALA A 25 -2.55 -14.53 6.97
N ARG A 26 -3.01 -15.74 7.26
CA ARG A 26 -4.38 -15.99 7.75
C ARG A 26 -4.33 -16.96 8.92
N SER A 27 -4.94 -16.57 10.02
CA SER A 27 -5.17 -17.42 11.18
C SER A 27 -6.56 -18.05 11.08
N LYS A 28 -6.58 -19.39 11.09
CA LYS A 28 -7.83 -20.15 11.15
C LYS A 28 -8.50 -19.99 12.51
N ASP A 29 -7.70 -19.96 13.58
CA ASP A 29 -8.17 -19.82 14.96
C ASP A 29 -8.85 -18.47 15.15
N LEU A 30 -8.26 -17.39 14.63
CA LEU A 30 -8.89 -16.08 14.64
C LEU A 30 -10.20 -16.07 13.87
N ASN A 31 -10.30 -16.76 12.73
CA ASN A 31 -11.57 -16.86 12.00
C ASN A 31 -12.65 -17.60 12.80
N ASN A 32 -12.28 -18.67 13.50
CA ASN A 32 -13.21 -19.39 14.38
C ASN A 32 -13.62 -18.54 15.59
N LEU A 33 -12.69 -17.77 16.17
CA LEU A 33 -12.99 -16.84 17.26
C LEU A 33 -14.07 -15.85 16.84
N PHE A 34 -13.99 -15.27 15.63
CA PHE A 34 -15.00 -14.33 15.15
C PHE A 34 -16.39 -14.96 15.04
N SER A 35 -16.49 -16.22 14.62
CA SER A 35 -17.76 -16.95 14.63
C SER A 35 -18.31 -17.14 16.05
N ILE A 36 -17.44 -17.42 17.03
CA ILE A 36 -17.84 -17.58 18.43
C ILE A 36 -18.16 -16.22 19.07
N LEU A 37 -17.51 -15.14 18.66
CA LEU A 37 -17.85 -13.77 19.08
C LEU A 37 -19.24 -13.36 18.59
N VAL A 38 -19.61 -13.72 17.36
CA VAL A 38 -20.99 -13.53 16.88
C VAL A 38 -21.97 -14.26 17.79
N LEU A 39 -21.70 -15.53 18.11
CA LEU A 39 -22.53 -16.30 19.04
C LEU A 39 -22.59 -15.64 20.42
N ALA A 40 -21.47 -15.12 20.93
CA ALA A 40 -21.43 -14.38 22.18
C ALA A 40 -22.35 -13.15 22.13
N VAL A 41 -22.23 -12.32 21.09
CA VAL A 41 -23.08 -11.13 20.96
C VAL A 41 -24.56 -11.52 20.92
N VAL A 42 -24.90 -12.58 20.19
CA VAL A 42 -26.26 -13.10 20.15
C VAL A 42 -26.72 -13.54 21.53
N VAL A 43 -25.96 -14.37 22.24
CA VAL A 43 -26.35 -14.94 23.54
C VAL A 43 -26.46 -13.89 24.66
N TYR A 44 -25.56 -12.90 24.71
CA TYR A 44 -25.55 -11.92 25.80
C TYR A 44 -26.43 -10.70 25.54
N PHE A 45 -26.53 -10.22 24.30
CA PHE A 45 -27.22 -8.97 24.00
C PHE A 45 -28.54 -9.17 23.24
N PHE A 46 -28.61 -10.17 22.36
CA PHE A 46 -29.82 -10.43 21.56
C PHE A 46 -30.63 -11.63 22.05
N GLY A 47 -30.18 -12.35 23.08
CA GLY A 47 -30.75 -13.64 23.47
C GLY A 47 -32.22 -13.54 23.88
N ASP A 48 -32.55 -12.55 24.71
CA ASP A 48 -33.91 -12.34 25.20
C ASP A 48 -34.85 -11.90 24.07
N TRP A 49 -34.39 -10.96 23.22
CA TRP A 49 -35.11 -10.54 22.02
C TRP A 49 -35.34 -11.70 21.06
N LEU A 50 -34.31 -12.51 20.80
CA LEU A 50 -34.38 -13.65 19.89
C LEU A 50 -35.34 -14.72 20.41
N GLY A 51 -35.26 -15.05 21.70
CA GLY A 51 -36.17 -15.99 22.34
C GLY A 51 -37.63 -15.53 22.27
N TYR A 52 -37.87 -14.24 22.57
CA TYR A 52 -39.19 -13.64 22.45
C TYR A 52 -39.71 -13.66 21.01
N GLU A 53 -38.91 -13.23 20.03
CA GLU A 53 -39.33 -13.17 18.64
C GLU A 53 -39.58 -14.56 18.03
N ILE A 54 -38.79 -15.57 18.42
CA ILE A 54 -39.05 -16.95 18.00
C ILE A 54 -40.38 -17.44 18.60
N ALA A 55 -40.59 -17.26 19.92
CA ALA A 55 -41.83 -17.67 20.58
C ALA A 55 -43.06 -16.96 19.99
N ASN A 56 -42.96 -15.65 19.75
CA ASN A 56 -44.00 -14.85 19.13
C ASN A 56 -44.25 -15.27 17.68
N SER A 57 -43.20 -15.52 16.89
CA SER A 57 -43.35 -16.00 15.50
C SER A 57 -44.07 -17.33 15.44
N VAL A 58 -43.72 -18.25 16.34
CA VAL A 58 -44.40 -19.54 16.48
C VAL A 58 -45.86 -19.32 16.85
N ALA A 59 -46.16 -18.52 17.88
CA ALA A 59 -47.53 -18.23 18.30
C ALA A 59 -48.39 -17.63 17.17
N VAL A 60 -47.84 -16.69 16.40
CA VAL A 60 -48.50 -16.08 15.24
C VAL A 60 -48.81 -17.12 14.15
N LEU A 61 -47.87 -18.03 13.86
CA LEU A 61 -48.08 -19.11 12.90
C LEU A 61 -49.14 -20.10 13.39
N PHE A 62 -49.13 -20.46 14.68
CA PHE A 62 -50.14 -21.32 15.28
C PHE A 62 -51.53 -20.68 15.28
N ASP A 63 -51.64 -19.37 15.47
CA ASP A 63 -52.91 -18.63 15.42
C ASP A 63 -53.54 -18.61 14.01
N GLN A 64 -52.76 -18.87 12.96
CA GLN A 64 -53.31 -19.09 11.62
C GLN A 64 -53.92 -20.48 11.45
N ILE A 65 -53.57 -21.45 12.31
CA ILE A 65 -54.13 -22.80 12.25
C ILE A 65 -55.58 -22.75 12.71
N GLY A 66 -56.51 -22.96 11.78
CA GLY A 66 -57.96 -22.89 12.02
C GLY A 66 -58.61 -21.59 11.54
N LYS A 67 -57.80 -20.61 11.12
CA LYS A 67 -58.26 -19.54 10.22
C LYS A 67 -58.08 -20.09 8.80
N ASN A 68 -59.06 -19.90 7.91
CA ASN A 68 -58.98 -20.38 6.52
C ASN A 68 -57.96 -19.55 5.70
N THR A 69 -56.77 -19.30 6.25
CA THR A 69 -55.67 -18.55 5.66
C THR A 69 -55.18 -19.30 4.43
N ASP A 70 -55.05 -18.59 3.31
CA ASP A 70 -54.54 -19.20 2.09
C ASP A 70 -53.10 -19.70 2.30
N SER A 71 -52.77 -20.81 1.63
CA SER A 71 -51.44 -21.40 1.70
C SER A 71 -50.34 -20.41 1.29
N THR A 72 -50.58 -19.59 0.28
CA THR A 72 -49.62 -18.57 -0.20
C THR A 72 -49.38 -17.51 0.85
N GLU A 73 -50.45 -17.04 1.50
CA GLU A 73 -50.39 -16.04 2.57
C GLU A 73 -49.64 -16.58 3.79
N TYR A 74 -49.89 -17.84 4.16
CA TYR A 74 -49.17 -18.51 5.24
C TYR A 74 -47.66 -18.64 4.94
N PHE A 75 -47.29 -19.02 3.72
CA PHE A 75 -45.88 -19.08 3.30
C PHE A 75 -45.20 -17.71 3.32
N TYR A 76 -45.90 -16.66 2.87
CA TYR A 76 -45.39 -15.30 2.89
C TYR A 76 -45.16 -14.79 4.33
N LEU A 77 -46.12 -15.03 5.23
CA LEU A 77 -46.01 -14.71 6.64
C LEU A 77 -44.83 -15.44 7.30
N MET A 78 -44.69 -16.74 7.05
CA MET A 78 -43.55 -17.53 7.54
C MET A 78 -42.22 -16.96 7.03
N GLY A 79 -42.15 -16.56 5.77
CA GLY A 79 -40.97 -15.92 5.18
C GLY A 79 -40.58 -14.62 5.88
N ILE A 80 -41.56 -13.74 6.16
CA ILE A 80 -41.33 -12.49 6.88
C ILE A 80 -40.83 -12.75 8.30
N LEU A 81 -41.46 -13.68 9.03
CA LEU A 81 -41.08 -14.00 10.40
C LEU A 81 -39.66 -14.61 10.46
N LEU A 82 -39.33 -15.50 9.53
CA LEU A 82 -37.99 -16.06 9.39
C LEU A 82 -36.96 -14.97 9.08
N LEU A 83 -37.28 -14.05 8.17
CA LEU A 83 -36.40 -12.93 7.85
C LEU A 83 -36.20 -11.99 9.04
N LYS A 84 -37.26 -11.70 9.80
CA LYS A 84 -37.21 -10.86 11.01
C LYS A 84 -36.22 -11.40 12.04
N VAL A 85 -36.20 -12.72 12.24
CA VAL A 85 -35.30 -13.39 13.20
C VAL A 85 -33.89 -13.55 12.63
N SER A 86 -33.76 -13.97 11.37
CA SER A 86 -32.48 -14.32 10.76
C SER A 86 -31.68 -13.11 10.26
N ALA A 87 -32.32 -12.05 9.77
CA ALA A 87 -31.63 -10.93 9.15
C ALA A 87 -30.65 -10.23 10.11
N PRO A 88 -31.01 -9.92 11.39
CA PRO A 88 -30.07 -9.31 12.33
C PRO A 88 -28.85 -10.20 12.59
N ILE A 89 -29.05 -11.53 12.71
CA ILE A 89 -27.95 -12.49 12.89
C ILE A 89 -27.06 -12.52 11.66
N LEU A 90 -27.63 -12.57 10.45
CA LEU A 90 -26.87 -12.58 9.19
C LEU A 90 -26.04 -11.30 9.02
N ILE A 91 -26.62 -10.14 9.37
CA ILE A 91 -25.90 -8.85 9.37
C ILE A 91 -24.73 -8.92 10.35
N LEU A 92 -24.93 -9.49 11.55
CA LEU A 92 -23.90 -9.60 12.57
C LEU A 92 -22.77 -10.56 12.14
N VAL A 93 -23.11 -11.72 11.58
CA VAL A 93 -22.15 -12.66 10.98
C VAL A 93 -21.33 -11.95 9.89
N TYR A 94 -22.00 -11.27 8.97
CA TYR A 94 -21.34 -10.57 7.87
C TYR A 94 -20.41 -9.47 8.39
N ALA A 95 -20.88 -8.64 9.33
CA ALA A 95 -20.09 -7.55 9.91
C ALA A 95 -18.84 -8.06 10.63
N PHE A 96 -18.97 -9.09 11.46
CA PHE A 96 -17.84 -9.67 12.21
C PHE A 96 -16.83 -10.37 11.28
N HIS A 97 -17.29 -11.14 10.29
CA HIS A 97 -16.38 -11.77 9.34
C HIS A 97 -15.74 -10.77 8.37
N LEU A 98 -16.44 -9.69 8.00
CA LEU A 98 -15.85 -8.58 7.25
C LEU A 98 -14.78 -7.87 8.07
N PHE A 99 -15.03 -7.61 9.35
CA PHE A 99 -14.06 -7.02 10.26
C PHE A 99 -12.83 -7.93 10.46
N ASN A 100 -13.05 -9.23 10.62
CA ASN A 100 -11.97 -10.22 10.65
C ASN A 100 -11.14 -10.19 9.36
N TYR A 101 -11.79 -10.16 8.20
CA TYR A 101 -11.11 -10.06 6.91
C TYR A 101 -10.29 -8.77 6.82
N MET A 102 -10.82 -7.63 7.29
CA MET A 102 -10.08 -6.37 7.34
C MET A 102 -8.86 -6.43 8.26
N ILE A 103 -8.96 -7.06 9.45
CA ILE A 103 -7.82 -7.22 10.37
C ILE A 103 -6.73 -8.11 9.77
N GLN A 104 -7.10 -9.24 9.18
CA GLN A 104 -6.12 -10.22 8.70
C GLN A 104 -5.53 -9.86 7.34
N VAL A 105 -6.37 -9.42 6.41
CA VAL A 105 -6.01 -9.25 5.00
C VAL A 105 -5.95 -7.78 4.61
N GLY A 106 -6.76 -6.93 5.22
CA GLY A 106 -6.98 -5.54 4.79
C GLY A 106 -7.63 -5.46 3.41
N PHE A 107 -7.53 -4.29 2.79
CA PHE A 107 -8.02 -4.12 1.42
C PHE A 107 -7.08 -4.80 0.42
N LEU A 108 -7.58 -5.84 -0.25
CA LEU A 108 -6.85 -6.58 -1.27
C LEU A 108 -7.80 -7.00 -2.40
N PHE A 109 -7.66 -6.35 -3.55
CA PHE A 109 -8.32 -6.75 -4.78
C PHE A 109 -7.27 -7.31 -5.75
N SER A 110 -7.40 -8.58 -6.15
CA SER A 110 -6.49 -9.20 -7.12
C SER A 110 -7.21 -10.18 -8.04
N SER A 111 -7.20 -9.85 -9.34
CA SER A 111 -7.70 -10.72 -10.40
C SER A 111 -6.86 -11.99 -10.59
N LYS A 112 -5.60 -12.00 -10.12
CA LYS A 112 -4.70 -13.17 -10.22
C LYS A 112 -5.13 -14.32 -9.32
N VAL A 113 -5.87 -14.04 -8.25
CA VAL A 113 -6.36 -15.06 -7.30
C VAL A 113 -7.57 -15.81 -7.84
N ILE A 114 -8.37 -15.14 -8.67
CA ILE A 114 -9.63 -15.65 -9.26
C ILE A 114 -9.36 -16.64 -10.40
N LYS A 115 -8.21 -16.53 -11.09
CA LYS A 115 -7.88 -17.44 -12.21
C LYS A 115 -7.70 -18.89 -11.70
N PRO A 116 -8.36 -19.88 -12.34
CA PRO A 116 -8.17 -21.28 -11.99
C PRO A 116 -6.70 -21.70 -12.26
N LYS A 117 -6.07 -22.32 -11.27
CA LYS A 117 -4.70 -22.83 -11.37
C LYS A 117 -4.75 -24.36 -11.33
N ALA A 118 -4.40 -25.02 -12.44
CA ALA A 118 -4.35 -26.49 -12.53
C ALA A 118 -3.50 -27.13 -11.42
N SER A 119 -2.46 -26.43 -10.95
CA SER A 119 -1.61 -26.86 -9.82
C SER A 119 -2.35 -27.00 -8.48
N ARG A 120 -3.51 -26.34 -8.31
CA ARG A 120 -4.37 -26.47 -7.12
C ARG A 120 -5.28 -27.70 -7.15
N ILE A 121 -5.49 -28.31 -8.31
CA ILE A 121 -6.39 -29.46 -8.51
C ILE A 121 -5.62 -30.80 -8.42
N ASN A 122 -4.28 -30.78 -8.39
CA ASN A 122 -3.48 -32.00 -8.32
C ASN A 122 -3.61 -32.70 -6.94
N PRO A 123 -4.15 -33.94 -6.86
CA PRO A 123 -4.36 -34.66 -5.61
C PRO A 123 -3.06 -34.91 -4.83
N LYS A 124 -1.93 -35.13 -5.51
CA LYS A 124 -0.62 -35.37 -4.89
C LYS A 124 -0.19 -34.19 -4.02
N ASN A 125 -0.38 -32.97 -4.52
CA ASN A 125 -0.05 -31.75 -3.77
C ASN A 125 -0.97 -31.57 -2.55
N TYR A 126 -2.22 -32.03 -2.62
CA TYR A 126 -3.15 -31.98 -1.49
C TYR A 126 -2.70 -32.93 -0.35
N PHE A 127 -2.43 -34.19 -0.66
CA PHE A 127 -1.95 -35.15 0.35
C PHE A 127 -0.59 -34.76 0.95
N THR A 128 0.32 -34.23 0.13
CA THR A 128 1.63 -33.77 0.63
C THR A 128 1.48 -32.59 1.60
N ARG A 129 0.47 -31.73 1.40
CA ARG A 129 0.13 -30.66 2.35
C ARG A 129 -0.50 -31.22 3.62
N LEU A 130 -1.44 -32.14 3.51
CA LEU A 130 -2.11 -32.77 4.67
C LEU A 130 -1.14 -33.53 5.59
N PHE A 131 -0.15 -34.21 5.03
CA PHE A 131 0.88 -34.93 5.80
C PHE A 131 2.14 -34.10 6.04
N SER A 132 2.06 -32.78 5.90
CA SER A 132 3.18 -31.89 6.21
C SER A 132 3.38 -31.75 7.71
N ARG A 133 4.60 -31.42 8.15
CA ARG A 133 4.90 -31.10 9.55
C ARG A 133 3.98 -29.99 10.09
N LYS A 134 3.62 -29.02 9.23
CA LYS A 134 2.71 -27.94 9.58
C LYS A 134 1.31 -28.46 9.93
N SER A 135 0.77 -29.38 9.13
CA SER A 135 -0.53 -29.99 9.40
C SER A 135 -0.54 -30.83 10.68
N LEU A 136 0.54 -31.56 10.98
CA LEU A 136 0.65 -32.28 12.26
C LEU A 136 0.63 -31.33 13.46
N VAL A 137 1.32 -30.19 13.38
CA VAL A 137 1.31 -29.16 14.43
C VAL A 137 -0.09 -28.55 14.59
N ASP A 138 -0.78 -28.25 13.48
CA ASP A 138 -2.16 -27.73 13.51
C ASP A 138 -3.13 -28.73 14.17
N ILE A 139 -2.98 -30.04 13.91
CA ILE A 139 -3.79 -31.10 14.52
C ILE A 139 -3.51 -31.18 16.02
N LEU A 140 -2.25 -31.23 16.44
CA LEU A 140 -1.88 -31.29 17.85
C LEU A 140 -2.39 -30.06 18.62
N LYS A 141 -2.30 -28.86 18.02
CA LYS A 141 -2.86 -27.64 18.58
C LYS A 141 -4.38 -27.74 18.73
N SER A 142 -5.08 -28.24 17.72
CA SER A 142 -6.54 -28.42 17.77
C SER A 142 -6.97 -29.41 18.86
N LEU A 143 -6.24 -30.51 19.02
CA LEU A 143 -6.47 -31.48 20.10
C LEU A 143 -6.19 -30.87 21.48
N PHE A 144 -5.12 -30.09 21.62
CA PHE A 144 -4.82 -29.36 22.84
C PHE A 144 -5.93 -28.37 23.20
N TYR A 145 -6.43 -27.59 22.24
CA TYR A 145 -7.54 -26.65 22.46
C TYR A 145 -8.81 -27.39 22.89
N MET A 146 -9.16 -28.46 22.19
CA MET A 146 -10.32 -29.28 22.54
C MET A 146 -10.21 -29.84 23.95
N GLY A 147 -9.04 -30.41 24.31
CA GLY A 147 -8.78 -30.93 25.65
C GLY A 147 -8.84 -29.84 26.72
N LEU A 148 -8.26 -28.67 26.47
CA LEU A 148 -8.27 -27.53 27.38
C LEU A 148 -9.68 -27.00 27.61
N ILE A 149 -10.45 -26.80 26.53
CA ILE A 149 -11.84 -26.33 26.60
C ILE A 149 -12.70 -27.35 27.34
N GLY A 150 -12.56 -28.64 27.01
CA GLY A 150 -13.28 -29.72 27.68
C GLY A 150 -12.94 -29.83 29.17
N TYR A 151 -11.67 -29.70 29.52
CA TYR A 151 -11.22 -29.70 30.92
C TYR A 151 -11.80 -28.51 31.70
N VAL A 152 -11.73 -27.30 31.15
CA VAL A 152 -12.28 -26.10 31.80
C VAL A 152 -13.79 -26.20 31.94
N ALA A 153 -14.48 -26.67 30.90
CA ALA A 153 -15.92 -26.91 30.95
C ALA A 153 -16.29 -27.95 32.03
N ASP A 154 -15.58 -29.08 32.11
CA ASP A 154 -15.81 -30.13 33.13
C ASP A 154 -15.59 -29.61 34.55
N VAL A 155 -14.49 -28.89 34.80
CA VAL A 155 -14.19 -28.32 36.12
C VAL A 155 -15.23 -27.30 36.55
N LEU A 156 -15.62 -26.37 35.65
CA LEU A 156 -16.63 -25.36 35.95
C LEU A 156 -18.03 -25.97 36.10
N PHE A 157 -18.35 -26.99 35.32
CA PHE A 157 -19.61 -27.70 35.42
C PHE A 157 -19.72 -28.44 36.76
N LYS A 158 -18.70 -29.22 37.15
CA LYS A 158 -18.65 -29.93 38.44
C LYS A 158 -18.78 -28.98 39.63
N LYS A 159 -18.11 -27.83 39.59
CA LYS A 159 -18.22 -26.80 40.65
C LYS A 159 -19.63 -26.23 40.80
N ASN A 160 -20.40 -26.19 39.73
CA ASN A 160 -21.77 -25.67 39.73
C ASN A 160 -22.84 -26.76 39.79
N LEU A 161 -22.44 -28.04 39.84
CA LEU A 161 -23.36 -29.17 39.82
C LEU A 161 -24.27 -29.18 41.04
N GLU A 162 -23.73 -28.88 42.23
CA GLU A 162 -24.53 -28.75 43.46
C GLU A 162 -25.59 -27.64 43.34
N ASN A 163 -25.24 -26.50 42.74
CA ASN A 163 -26.19 -25.41 42.49
C ASN A 163 -27.31 -25.86 41.54
N ILE A 164 -26.98 -26.58 40.46
CA ILE A 164 -27.96 -27.10 39.50
C ILE A 164 -28.89 -28.13 40.17
N VAL A 165 -28.33 -29.06 40.94
CA VAL A 165 -29.09 -30.09 41.65
C VAL A 165 -30.01 -29.48 42.72
N SER A 166 -29.56 -28.41 43.39
CA SER A 166 -30.37 -27.70 44.38
C SER A 166 -31.64 -27.05 43.80
N MET A 167 -31.73 -26.90 42.47
CA MET A 167 -32.92 -26.35 41.81
C MET A 167 -34.05 -27.36 41.62
N ILE A 168 -33.82 -28.64 41.91
CA ILE A 168 -34.88 -29.66 41.82
C ILE A 168 -36.00 -29.27 42.79
N GLY A 169 -37.20 -29.04 42.26
CA GLY A 169 -38.38 -28.61 43.02
C GLY A 169 -38.67 -27.10 43.02
N PHE A 170 -37.80 -26.27 42.42
CA PHE A 170 -38.07 -24.86 42.19
C PHE A 170 -38.99 -24.64 40.98
N ASN A 171 -39.53 -23.41 40.85
CA ASN A 171 -40.27 -22.99 39.66
C ASN A 171 -39.42 -23.20 38.39
N TRP A 172 -40.04 -23.70 37.31
CA TRP A 172 -39.37 -23.94 36.04
C TRP A 172 -38.72 -22.69 35.44
N THR A 173 -39.32 -21.50 35.61
CA THR A 173 -38.76 -20.24 35.09
C THR A 173 -37.49 -19.83 35.83
N ALA A 174 -37.50 -19.96 37.15
CA ALA A 174 -36.34 -19.70 37.99
C ALA A 174 -35.20 -20.69 37.67
N SER A 175 -35.55 -21.96 37.52
CA SER A 175 -34.61 -23.03 37.13
C SER A 175 -33.97 -22.77 35.77
N LEU A 176 -34.77 -22.39 34.77
CA LEU A 176 -34.27 -22.09 33.43
C LEU A 176 -33.35 -20.86 33.40
N THR A 177 -33.71 -19.81 34.13
CA THR A 177 -32.91 -18.58 34.23
C THR A 177 -31.53 -18.87 34.79
N GLU A 178 -31.48 -19.69 35.85
CA GLU A 178 -30.21 -20.06 36.48
C GLU A 178 -29.37 -20.98 35.60
N ILE A 179 -29.97 -21.96 34.92
CA ILE A 179 -29.26 -22.81 33.95
C ILE A 179 -28.64 -21.94 32.84
N ILE A 180 -29.39 -20.99 32.29
CA ILE A 180 -28.88 -20.06 31.28
C ILE A 180 -27.73 -19.21 31.84
N ARG A 181 -27.85 -18.74 33.10
CA ARG A 181 -26.77 -17.99 33.77
C ARG A 181 -25.49 -18.81 33.89
N GLN A 182 -25.59 -20.08 34.26
CA GLN A 182 -24.45 -20.99 34.38
C GLN A 182 -23.82 -21.32 33.02
N ILE A 183 -24.64 -21.58 31.99
CA ILE A 183 -24.17 -21.79 30.62
C ILE A 183 -23.42 -20.55 30.12
N LYS A 184 -23.99 -19.35 30.33
CA LYS A 184 -23.32 -18.07 30.03
C LYS A 184 -22.00 -17.94 30.78
N PHE A 185 -21.94 -18.31 32.06
CA PHE A 185 -20.69 -18.23 32.82
C PHE A 185 -19.58 -19.14 32.24
N ILE A 186 -19.90 -20.41 31.96
CA ILE A 186 -18.96 -21.37 31.35
C ILE A 186 -18.54 -20.90 29.95
N PHE A 187 -19.49 -20.46 29.14
CA PHE A 187 -19.25 -19.95 27.80
C PHE A 187 -18.30 -18.75 27.81
N LEU A 188 -18.46 -17.80 28.74
CA LEU A 188 -17.56 -16.65 28.86
C LEU A 188 -16.12 -17.06 29.19
N ALA A 189 -15.95 -18.01 30.11
CA ALA A 189 -14.64 -18.51 30.49
C ALA A 189 -13.91 -19.16 29.30
N ILE A 190 -14.64 -19.98 28.53
CA ILE A 190 -14.13 -20.60 27.30
C ILE A 190 -13.79 -19.54 26.25
N LEU A 191 -14.67 -18.55 26.07
CA LEU A 191 -14.45 -17.45 25.11
C LEU A 191 -13.16 -16.69 25.42
N ILE A 192 -12.90 -16.35 26.67
CA ILE A 192 -11.67 -15.66 27.08
C ILE A 192 -10.43 -16.48 26.72
N ILE A 193 -10.45 -17.79 27.00
CA ILE A 193 -9.35 -18.70 26.63
C ILE A 193 -9.15 -18.70 25.11
N LEU A 194 -10.23 -18.83 24.34
CA LEU A 194 -10.18 -18.81 22.87
C LEU A 194 -9.66 -17.49 22.31
N ILE A 195 -10.01 -16.34 22.92
CA ILE A 195 -9.47 -15.03 22.55
C ILE A 195 -7.95 -15.04 22.69
N VAL A 196 -7.44 -15.45 23.85
CA VAL A 196 -5.98 -15.49 24.12
C VAL A 196 -5.27 -16.41 23.13
N LEU A 197 -5.79 -17.64 22.94
CA LEU A 197 -5.19 -18.62 22.03
C LEU A 197 -5.19 -18.15 20.58
N SER A 198 -6.27 -17.52 20.13
CA SER A 198 -6.40 -17.02 18.76
C SER A 198 -5.49 -15.82 18.49
N ILE A 199 -5.26 -14.95 19.49
CA ILE A 199 -4.29 -13.85 19.38
C ILE A 199 -2.87 -14.41 19.24
N ILE A 200 -2.52 -15.41 20.06
CA ILE A 200 -1.21 -16.07 19.98
C ILE A 200 -1.02 -16.72 18.60
N ASP A 201 -2.04 -17.45 18.10
CA ASP A 201 -1.99 -18.04 16.76
C ASP A 201 -1.85 -16.96 15.67
N PHE A 202 -2.61 -15.86 15.76
CA PHE A 202 -2.51 -14.76 14.80
C PHE A 202 -1.10 -14.15 14.73
N ILE A 203 -0.48 -13.91 15.89
CA ILE A 203 0.90 -13.41 15.95
C ILE A 203 1.87 -14.42 15.33
N TYR A 204 1.72 -15.70 15.66
CA TYR A 204 2.55 -16.77 15.11
C TYR A 204 2.41 -16.88 13.58
N GLN A 205 1.20 -16.89 13.03
CA GLN A 205 0.95 -16.96 11.59
C GLN A 205 1.50 -15.73 10.86
N LYS A 206 1.41 -14.54 11.47
CA LYS A 206 1.98 -13.31 10.91
C LYS A 206 3.51 -13.37 10.88
N TRP A 207 4.13 -13.88 11.94
CA TRP A 207 5.58 -14.09 11.98
C TRP A 207 6.02 -15.14 10.95
N GLU A 208 5.33 -16.28 10.87
CA GLU A 208 5.63 -17.36 9.92
C GLU A 208 5.53 -16.86 8.48
N TYR A 209 4.49 -16.09 8.16
CA TYR A 209 4.35 -15.44 6.85
C TYR A 209 5.55 -14.55 6.51
N GLU A 210 6.00 -13.71 7.45
CA GLU A 210 7.19 -12.86 7.26
C GLU A 210 8.46 -13.70 7.06
N GLN A 211 8.59 -14.84 7.74
CA GLN A 211 9.71 -15.78 7.50
C GLN A 211 9.65 -16.39 6.10
N ASP A 212 8.45 -16.73 5.61
CA ASP A 212 8.26 -17.37 4.30
C ASP A 212 8.55 -16.42 3.12
N ILE A 213 8.31 -15.13 3.30
CA ILE A 213 8.57 -14.12 2.25
C ILE A 213 9.97 -13.51 2.30
N LYS A 214 10.85 -13.94 3.23
CA LYS A 214 12.24 -13.49 3.29
C LYS A 214 12.96 -13.61 1.95
N MET A 215 13.90 -12.70 1.73
CA MET A 215 14.61 -12.53 0.49
C MET A 215 16.09 -12.83 0.65
N LYS A 216 16.75 -13.18 -0.45
CA LYS A 216 18.22 -13.22 -0.50
C LYS A 216 18.76 -11.80 -0.66
N LYS A 217 19.96 -11.54 -0.14
CA LYS A 217 20.65 -10.24 -0.30
C LYS A 217 20.77 -9.80 -1.77
N GLU A 218 21.01 -10.75 -2.67
CA GLU A 218 21.04 -10.48 -4.11
C GLU A 218 19.67 -10.10 -4.69
N GLU A 219 18.59 -10.73 -4.22
CA GLU A 219 17.22 -10.42 -4.69
C GLU A 219 16.83 -9.00 -4.29
N VAL A 220 17.16 -8.58 -3.07
CA VAL A 220 16.93 -7.21 -2.58
C VAL A 220 17.71 -6.19 -3.41
N LYS A 221 18.98 -6.47 -3.70
CA LYS A 221 19.81 -5.59 -4.56
C LYS A 221 19.23 -5.46 -5.97
N ARG A 222 18.73 -6.56 -6.56
CA ARG A 222 18.10 -6.53 -7.89
C ARG A 222 16.81 -5.71 -7.87
N GLU A 223 15.93 -5.90 -6.88
CA GLU A 223 14.71 -5.08 -6.77
C GLU A 223 15.00 -3.59 -6.57
N HIS A 224 16.05 -3.22 -5.81
CA HIS A 224 16.45 -1.80 -5.73
C HIS A 224 16.91 -1.26 -7.08
N LYS A 225 17.72 -2.02 -7.82
CA LYS A 225 18.15 -1.64 -9.17
C LYS A 225 16.98 -1.51 -10.16
N ASP A 226 16.01 -2.42 -10.08
CA ASP A 226 14.84 -2.43 -10.96
C ASP A 226 13.90 -1.24 -10.68
N ASN A 227 13.77 -0.82 -9.41
CA ASN A 227 12.91 0.29 -9.02
C ASN A 227 13.57 1.67 -9.18
N GLU A 228 14.84 1.81 -8.79
CA GLU A 228 15.54 3.11 -8.78
C GLU A 228 16.42 3.33 -10.03
N GLY A 229 16.60 2.30 -10.85
CA GLY A 229 17.56 2.27 -11.95
C GLY A 229 18.99 2.02 -11.47
N ASP A 230 19.87 1.60 -12.37
CA ASP A 230 21.29 1.47 -12.03
C ASP A 230 21.92 2.86 -11.84
N PRO A 231 22.54 3.17 -10.68
CA PRO A 231 23.19 4.46 -10.45
C PRO A 231 24.22 4.83 -11.52
N GLN A 232 24.92 3.84 -12.09
CA GLN A 232 25.88 4.07 -13.16
C GLN A 232 25.19 4.54 -14.45
N VAL A 233 24.01 4.01 -14.75
CA VAL A 233 23.21 4.42 -15.91
C VAL A 233 22.66 5.83 -15.71
N LYS A 234 22.20 6.16 -14.50
CA LYS A 234 21.75 7.52 -14.16
C LYS A 234 22.88 8.54 -14.30
N GLY A 235 24.08 8.21 -13.82
CA GLY A 235 25.28 9.03 -13.98
C GLY A 235 25.69 9.21 -15.45
N LYS A 236 25.75 8.12 -16.22
CA LYS A 236 26.05 8.17 -17.66
C LYS A 236 25.05 9.04 -18.43
N ARG A 237 23.76 8.93 -18.13
CA ARG A 237 22.71 9.75 -18.76
C ARG A 237 22.92 11.23 -18.48
N LYS A 238 23.25 11.60 -17.23
CA LYS A 238 23.55 12.98 -16.85
C LYS A 238 24.75 13.52 -17.64
N ASN A 239 25.86 12.77 -17.68
CA ASN A 239 27.08 13.20 -18.39
C ASN A 239 26.84 13.32 -19.91
N PHE A 240 26.08 12.40 -20.49
CA PHE A 240 25.70 12.46 -21.90
C PHE A 240 24.86 13.71 -22.22
N MET A 241 23.91 14.07 -21.36
CA MET A 241 23.14 15.31 -21.51
C MET A 241 24.03 16.56 -21.45
N HIS A 242 25.01 16.60 -20.53
CA HIS A 242 25.98 17.70 -20.47
C HIS A 242 26.82 17.80 -21.76
N ALA A 243 27.30 16.68 -22.29
CA ALA A 243 28.06 16.65 -23.54
C ALA A 243 27.23 17.13 -24.75
N ILE A 244 25.94 16.80 -24.82
CA ILE A 244 25.04 17.33 -25.86
C ILE A 244 24.93 18.85 -25.76
N LEU A 245 24.69 19.39 -24.56
CA LEU A 245 24.57 20.84 -24.35
C LEU A 245 25.85 21.58 -24.76
N GLN A 246 27.02 21.06 -24.37
CA GLN A 246 28.31 21.59 -24.80
C GLN A 246 28.46 21.55 -26.33
N GLY A 247 28.11 20.43 -26.97
CA GLY A 247 28.14 20.32 -28.43
C GLY A 247 27.21 21.28 -29.16
N THR A 248 26.03 21.57 -28.60
CA THR A 248 25.10 22.58 -29.15
C THR A 248 25.69 23.98 -29.03
N ILE A 249 26.23 24.34 -27.87
CA ILE A 249 26.89 25.64 -27.66
C ILE A 249 28.06 25.81 -28.63
N ALA A 250 28.91 24.80 -28.79
CA ALA A 250 30.05 24.86 -29.70
C ALA A 250 29.63 25.20 -31.15
N LYS A 251 28.55 24.61 -31.65
CA LYS A 251 28.02 24.95 -32.98
C LYS A 251 27.47 26.38 -33.08
N LYS A 252 26.88 26.90 -31.99
CA LYS A 252 26.35 28.27 -31.95
C LYS A 252 27.45 29.33 -31.83
N MET A 253 28.65 28.94 -31.38
CA MET A 253 29.81 29.84 -31.27
C MET A 253 30.38 30.26 -32.62
N ASP A 254 30.24 29.45 -33.68
CA ASP A 254 30.79 29.75 -35.02
C ASP A 254 30.26 31.05 -35.63
N GLY A 255 29.10 31.54 -35.17
CA GLY A 255 28.50 32.81 -35.58
C GLY A 255 28.57 33.91 -34.52
N ALA A 256 29.34 33.75 -33.45
CA ALA A 256 29.42 34.71 -32.37
C ALA A 256 30.32 35.89 -32.73
N THR A 257 29.91 37.09 -32.30
CA THR A 257 30.67 38.34 -32.52
C THR A 257 31.45 38.71 -31.26
N PHE A 258 30.80 38.70 -30.09
CA PHE A 258 31.46 38.98 -28.82
C PHE A 258 30.71 38.33 -27.65
N ILE A 259 31.36 38.27 -26.48
CA ILE A 259 30.80 37.63 -25.30
C ILE A 259 30.86 38.60 -24.12
N VAL A 260 29.75 38.66 -23.37
CA VAL A 260 29.67 39.42 -22.12
C VAL A 260 29.72 38.47 -20.94
N ASN A 261 30.71 38.67 -20.08
CA ASN A 261 31.01 37.79 -18.96
C ASN A 261 30.68 38.44 -17.61
N ASN A 262 30.18 37.61 -16.69
CA ASN A 262 30.25 37.80 -15.25
C ASN A 262 31.32 36.81 -14.73
N PRO A 263 32.44 37.29 -14.16
CA PRO A 263 33.70 36.54 -13.98
C PRO A 263 33.58 35.11 -13.49
N THR A 264 32.65 34.82 -12.58
CA THR A 264 32.56 33.51 -11.94
C THR A 264 31.32 32.71 -12.30
N HIS A 265 30.30 33.31 -12.93
CA HIS A 265 28.98 32.65 -12.99
C HIS A 265 28.31 32.64 -14.35
N ILE A 266 28.48 33.63 -15.22
CA ILE A 266 27.63 33.75 -16.42
C ILE A 266 28.49 34.16 -17.62
N SER A 267 28.23 33.54 -18.76
CA SER A 267 28.72 33.98 -20.07
C SER A 267 27.56 34.03 -21.05
N VAL A 268 27.37 35.18 -21.69
CA VAL A 268 26.35 35.39 -22.73
C VAL A 268 27.04 35.72 -24.04
N VAL A 269 26.73 34.95 -25.07
CA VAL A 269 27.31 35.03 -26.41
C VAL A 269 26.36 35.82 -27.30
N LEU A 270 26.86 36.86 -27.95
CA LEU A 270 26.09 37.73 -28.82
C LEU A 270 26.61 37.66 -30.25
N ARG A 271 25.69 37.68 -31.21
CA ARG A 271 25.96 37.88 -32.62
C ARG A 271 25.42 39.23 -33.06
N TYR A 272 26.18 39.93 -33.88
CA TYR A 272 25.69 41.09 -34.61
C TYR A 272 26.33 41.17 -35.99
N ASN A 273 25.49 41.05 -37.02
CA ASN A 273 25.87 41.34 -38.40
C ASN A 273 25.12 42.58 -38.90
N LYS A 274 25.84 43.68 -39.16
CA LYS A 274 25.26 44.96 -39.59
C LYS A 274 24.46 44.89 -40.90
N GLN A 275 24.69 43.88 -41.74
CA GLN A 275 23.99 43.70 -43.01
C GLN A 275 22.65 42.97 -42.86
N VAL A 276 22.45 42.23 -41.76
CA VAL A 276 21.34 41.26 -41.61
C VAL A 276 20.57 41.47 -40.32
N ASP A 277 21.25 41.72 -39.20
CA ASP A 277 20.66 41.82 -37.88
C ASP A 277 20.31 43.29 -37.55
N ALA A 278 19.05 43.55 -37.18
CA ALA A 278 18.59 44.89 -36.81
C ALA A 278 19.14 45.36 -35.44
N ALA A 279 19.47 44.40 -34.56
CA ALA A 279 20.15 44.58 -33.28
C ALA A 279 20.83 43.26 -32.87
N PRO A 280 21.78 43.28 -31.92
CA PRO A 280 22.47 42.08 -31.47
C PRO A 280 21.51 40.98 -30.96
N ILE A 281 21.83 39.72 -31.28
CA ILE A 281 21.03 38.54 -30.93
C ILE A 281 21.83 37.70 -29.93
N VAL A 282 21.17 37.21 -28.88
CA VAL A 282 21.79 36.27 -27.93
C VAL A 282 21.78 34.88 -28.55
N VAL A 283 22.94 34.36 -28.95
CA VAL A 283 23.02 33.04 -29.63
C VAL A 283 23.16 31.89 -28.63
N ALA A 284 23.88 32.09 -27.53
CA ALA A 284 24.03 31.09 -26.49
C ALA A 284 24.24 31.77 -25.14
N LYS A 285 23.78 31.13 -24.06
CA LYS A 285 24.05 31.59 -22.69
C LYS A 285 24.31 30.41 -21.76
N GLY A 286 25.19 30.59 -20.79
CA GLY A 286 25.57 29.53 -19.86
C GLY A 286 25.89 30.04 -18.47
N GLU A 287 25.64 29.19 -17.47
CA GLU A 287 25.98 29.40 -16.07
C GLU A 287 27.02 28.38 -15.59
N ASP A 288 27.85 28.78 -14.63
CA ASP A 288 28.89 27.98 -13.96
C ASP A 288 29.77 27.17 -14.94
N GLU A 289 29.58 25.85 -15.02
CA GLU A 289 30.37 24.95 -15.86
C GLU A 289 30.22 25.27 -17.36
N LEU A 290 29.01 25.63 -17.80
CA LEU A 290 28.76 26.02 -19.18
C LEU A 290 29.37 27.39 -19.49
N ALA A 291 29.36 28.32 -18.54
CA ALA A 291 30.05 29.61 -18.69
C ALA A 291 31.56 29.43 -18.84
N LEU A 292 32.16 28.51 -18.06
CA LEU A 292 33.58 28.17 -18.20
C LEU A 292 33.89 27.55 -19.57
N TYR A 293 33.02 26.68 -20.06
CA TYR A 293 33.14 26.08 -21.39
C TYR A 293 33.06 27.13 -22.51
N ILE A 294 32.06 28.02 -22.47
CA ILE A 294 31.91 29.13 -23.43
C ILE A 294 33.18 29.99 -23.50
N ARG A 295 33.75 30.36 -22.35
CA ARG A 295 35.01 31.13 -22.30
C ARG A 295 36.21 30.38 -22.84
N THR A 296 36.21 29.05 -22.74
CA THR A 296 37.30 28.24 -23.29
C THR A 296 37.22 28.23 -24.81
N LEU A 297 36.03 27.98 -25.36
CA LEU A 297 35.78 28.09 -26.80
C LEU A 297 36.05 29.49 -27.36
N ALA A 298 35.66 30.52 -26.63
CA ALA A 298 35.92 31.92 -27.01
C ALA A 298 37.41 32.21 -27.17
N ARG A 299 38.27 31.65 -26.30
CA ARG A 299 39.73 31.79 -26.42
C ARG A 299 40.27 30.98 -27.60
N GLU A 300 39.72 29.80 -27.86
CA GLU A 300 40.13 28.95 -28.99
C GLU A 300 39.76 29.55 -30.35
N GLN A 301 38.62 30.25 -30.43
CA GLN A 301 38.11 30.90 -31.63
C GLN A 301 38.45 32.39 -31.71
N GLU A 302 39.25 32.91 -30.76
CA GLU A 302 39.66 34.32 -30.66
C GLU A 302 38.48 35.31 -30.65
N ILE A 303 37.34 34.91 -30.07
CA ILE A 303 36.16 35.76 -29.92
C ILE A 303 36.37 36.73 -28.75
N PRO A 304 36.20 38.04 -28.95
CA PRO A 304 36.42 39.04 -27.92
C PRO A 304 35.44 38.88 -26.74
N MET A 305 35.99 39.07 -25.54
CA MET A 305 35.27 38.86 -24.28
C MET A 305 35.38 40.11 -23.40
N VAL A 306 34.23 40.66 -23.01
CA VAL A 306 34.18 41.81 -22.11
C VAL A 306 33.57 41.43 -20.77
N GLU A 307 34.21 41.86 -19.70
CA GLU A 307 33.67 41.72 -18.37
C GLU A 307 32.69 42.85 -18.06
N ASN A 308 31.40 42.52 -17.94
CA ASN A 308 30.38 43.46 -17.49
C ASN A 308 29.31 42.70 -16.69
N ARG A 309 29.49 42.65 -15.38
CA ARG A 309 28.65 41.87 -14.47
C ARG A 309 27.17 42.28 -14.48
N PRO A 310 26.81 43.58 -14.45
CA PRO A 310 25.41 44.00 -14.59
C PRO A 310 24.79 43.55 -15.93
N LEU A 311 25.49 43.79 -17.05
CA LEU A 311 24.96 43.47 -18.38
C LEU A 311 24.82 41.96 -18.60
N ALA A 312 25.81 41.16 -18.21
CA ALA A 312 25.76 39.70 -18.32
C ALA A 312 24.56 39.10 -17.55
N ARG A 313 24.26 39.64 -16.36
CA ARG A 313 23.09 39.20 -15.57
C ARG A 313 21.77 39.59 -16.24
N SER A 314 21.66 40.83 -16.70
CA SER A 314 20.45 41.29 -17.38
C SER A 314 20.19 40.49 -18.66
N LEU A 315 21.22 40.29 -19.49
CA LEU A 315 21.11 39.47 -20.70
C LEU A 315 20.72 38.01 -20.41
N TYR A 316 21.31 37.39 -19.37
CA TYR A 316 21.02 35.99 -19.04
C TYR A 316 19.57 35.76 -18.58
N TYR A 317 19.04 36.66 -17.75
CA TYR A 317 17.70 36.51 -17.15
C TYR A 317 16.57 37.15 -17.97
N GLN A 318 16.86 38.13 -18.84
CA GLN A 318 15.83 38.89 -19.56
C GLN A 318 15.70 38.54 -21.04
N VAL A 319 16.68 37.85 -21.64
CA VAL A 319 16.70 37.55 -23.08
C VAL A 319 16.88 36.05 -23.29
N GLU A 320 16.03 35.42 -24.11
CA GLU A 320 16.18 34.00 -24.46
C GLU A 320 17.19 33.79 -25.59
N GLU A 321 17.63 32.55 -25.77
CA GLU A 321 18.50 32.21 -26.90
C GLU A 321 17.76 32.38 -28.23
N ASP A 322 18.50 32.83 -29.24
CA ASP A 322 18.04 33.16 -30.58
C ASP A 322 17.05 34.35 -30.64
N GLU A 323 16.97 35.15 -29.57
CA GLU A 323 16.21 36.41 -29.50
C GLU A 323 17.10 37.67 -29.57
N THR A 324 16.55 38.73 -30.15
CA THR A 324 17.15 40.06 -30.18
C THR A 324 17.11 40.69 -28.80
N ILE A 325 18.16 41.44 -28.43
CA ILE A 325 18.17 42.19 -27.18
C ILE A 325 16.99 43.19 -27.11
N PRO A 326 16.46 43.52 -25.92
CA PRO A 326 15.42 44.54 -25.74
C PRO A 326 16.01 45.96 -25.73
N GLU A 327 15.18 46.97 -26.05
CA GLU A 327 15.59 48.38 -26.14
C GLU A 327 16.29 48.89 -24.86
N ASP A 328 15.84 48.44 -23.69
CA ASP A 328 16.41 48.80 -22.39
C ASP A 328 17.90 48.43 -22.25
N LEU A 329 18.37 47.42 -23.00
CA LEU A 329 19.75 46.94 -22.98
C LEU A 329 20.59 47.46 -24.15
N TYR A 330 19.99 48.16 -25.12
CA TYR A 330 20.70 48.64 -26.33
C TYR A 330 21.90 49.53 -25.98
N VAL A 331 21.68 50.50 -25.09
CA VAL A 331 22.73 51.48 -24.73
C VAL A 331 23.95 50.77 -24.13
N ALA A 332 23.71 49.84 -23.21
CA ALA A 332 24.77 49.08 -22.55
C ALA A 332 25.51 48.14 -23.52
N VAL A 333 24.81 47.52 -24.46
CA VAL A 333 25.43 46.66 -25.48
C VAL A 333 26.23 47.47 -26.50
N ILE A 334 25.72 48.63 -26.94
CA ILE A 334 26.43 49.54 -27.86
C ILE A 334 27.71 50.08 -27.22
N GLU A 335 27.70 50.38 -25.92
CA GLU A 335 28.89 50.80 -25.18
C GLU A 335 29.96 49.71 -25.18
N VAL A 336 29.58 48.46 -24.94
CA VAL A 336 30.48 47.30 -25.02
C VAL A 336 31.03 47.11 -26.43
N MET A 337 30.18 47.20 -27.46
CA MET A 337 30.64 47.11 -28.85
C MET A 337 31.61 48.24 -29.22
N ARG A 338 31.31 49.47 -28.80
CA ARG A 338 32.18 50.63 -29.04
C ARG A 338 33.55 50.45 -28.38
N TYR A 339 33.57 49.93 -27.16
CA TYR A 339 34.80 49.63 -26.43
C TYR A 339 35.66 48.61 -27.19
N LEU A 340 35.05 47.53 -27.67
CA LEU A 340 35.72 46.49 -28.44
C LEU A 340 36.24 46.97 -29.81
N ILE A 341 35.51 47.86 -30.49
CA ILE A 341 35.97 48.48 -31.74
C ILE A 341 37.16 49.42 -31.48
N GLN A 342 37.14 50.20 -30.40
CA GLN A 342 38.22 51.13 -30.04
C GLN A 342 39.52 50.41 -29.64
N THR A 343 39.41 49.20 -29.09
CA THR A 343 40.54 48.34 -28.75
C THR A 343 41.00 47.45 -29.91
N ASN A 344 40.40 47.61 -31.10
CA ASN A 344 40.70 46.83 -32.31
C ASN A 344 40.45 45.32 -32.15
N GLU A 345 39.56 44.94 -31.23
CA GLU A 345 39.16 43.55 -30.95
C GLU A 345 37.88 43.14 -31.72
N LEU A 346 37.21 44.10 -32.36
CA LEU A 346 36.05 43.87 -33.24
C LEU A 346 36.15 44.68 -34.53
N GLU A 347 35.95 44.00 -35.66
CA GLU A 347 35.63 44.61 -36.95
C GLU A 347 34.12 44.43 -37.21
N VAL A 348 33.40 45.52 -37.52
CA VAL A 348 31.93 45.55 -37.67
C VAL A 348 31.49 45.69 -39.13
#